data_AF-A0A7X5IB79-F1
#
_entry.id   AF-A0A7X5IB79-F1
#
_cell.length_a   1.000
_cell.length_b   1.000
_cell.length_c   1.000
_cell.angle_alpha   90.00
_cell.angle_beta   90.00
_cell.angle_gamma   90.00
#
_symmetry.space_group_name_H-M   'P 1'
#
loop_
_entity.id
_entity.type
_entity.pdbx_description
1 polymer ?
#
loop_
_entity_poly.entity_id
_entity_poly.type
_entity_poly.pdbx_seq_one_letter_code
_entity_poly.pdbx_strand_id
1 'polypeptide(L)'
;QETTLKEQRVQAEKQWEEDSAKTVQQVTVQDIADVVSMTTGVPVSNLTEAETEKLLRMEGVLHERVIGQDEAVTALSKAIRRSRAGLKDPKRPAGSFIFLGPSGVGKTELSKALAEFLFNSEDALISFDMSEYMEKHTVSRLIGSPPGYVGFDEGGQLTKAVRQRPYSVVLFDEIEKAHPDVFNILLQILEEGRLTDSQGRTVDFRNAVIIMTSNVGAREIAQPNTLGFSADEHAGLSDKEIQSRVMAEMKKLFRPEFLNRIDEIIVFKSLTDDQIVKIVDLMVADLRDRMIAQNMSINLTEAACRLIAKEGTDTTFGARPLRRAIQRLLEDPLSEEILEGKWTAGSIVEVDAVDGELVFAQGSGEIPAPRKRDSIAREAELLLTNFDLGHASSGAPGGGAAGGAAD
;
A
#
# COMPACT_ATOMS: atom_id res chain seq x y z
N GLN A 1 -17.02 61.43 -28.88
CA GLN A 1 -16.97 59.94 -28.90
C GLN A 1 -15.81 59.42 -28.05
N GLU A 2 -14.57 59.84 -28.30
CA GLU A 2 -13.40 59.39 -27.51
C GLU A 2 -13.43 59.82 -26.03
N THR A 3 -13.91 61.03 -25.72
CA THR A 3 -14.08 61.52 -24.35
C THR A 3 -15.11 60.73 -23.56
N THR A 4 -16.27 60.45 -24.15
CA THR A 4 -17.31 59.57 -23.58
C THR A 4 -16.83 58.15 -23.30
N LEU A 5 -15.99 57.58 -24.18
CA LEU A 5 -15.43 56.24 -23.99
C LEU A 5 -14.37 56.20 -22.86
N LYS A 6 -13.60 57.29 -22.70
CA LYS A 6 -12.67 57.46 -21.58
C LYS A 6 -13.41 57.57 -20.24
N GLU A 7 -14.50 58.33 -20.20
CA GLU A 7 -15.35 58.45 -19.01
C GLU A 7 -16.00 57.12 -18.64
N GLN A 8 -16.55 56.39 -19.61
CA GLN A 8 -17.12 55.05 -19.39
C GLN A 8 -16.08 54.06 -18.88
N ARG A 9 -14.84 54.11 -19.38
CA ARG A 9 -13.76 53.24 -18.90
C ARG A 9 -13.38 53.53 -17.45
N VAL A 10 -13.26 54.81 -17.09
CA VAL A 10 -12.95 55.23 -15.71
C VAL A 10 -14.09 54.84 -14.75
N GLN A 11 -15.34 54.94 -15.19
CA GLN A 11 -16.49 54.49 -14.41
C GLN A 11 -16.53 52.96 -14.24
N ALA A 12 -16.23 52.20 -15.29
CA ALA A 12 -16.13 50.75 -15.22
C ALA A 12 -14.97 50.29 -14.33
N GLU A 13 -13.81 50.95 -14.40
CA GLU A 13 -12.66 50.69 -13.52
C GLU A 13 -13.02 50.95 -12.05
N LYS A 14 -13.70 52.07 -11.76
CA LYS A 14 -14.18 52.38 -10.40
C LYS A 14 -15.21 51.38 -9.88
N GLN A 15 -16.18 50.99 -10.71
CA GLN A 15 -17.17 49.99 -10.31
C GLN A 15 -16.52 48.63 -10.06
N TRP A 16 -15.55 48.23 -10.89
CA TRP A 16 -14.81 47.00 -10.69
C TRP A 16 -13.97 47.02 -9.40
N GLU A 17 -13.31 48.15 -9.09
CA GLU A 17 -12.60 48.32 -7.81
C GLU A 17 -13.55 48.28 -6.60
N GLU A 18 -14.70 48.94 -6.68
CA GLU A 18 -15.70 48.97 -5.60
C GLU A 18 -16.35 47.59 -5.39
N ASP A 19 -16.66 46.85 -6.45
CA ASP A 19 -17.21 45.50 -6.37
C ASP A 19 -16.17 44.48 -5.91
N SER A 20 -14.91 44.62 -6.34
CA SER A 20 -13.80 43.79 -5.84
C SER A 20 -13.52 44.07 -4.37
N ALA A 21 -13.62 45.33 -3.92
CA ALA A 21 -13.40 45.71 -2.52
C ALA A 21 -14.55 45.26 -1.59
N LYS A 22 -15.78 45.11 -2.10
CA LYS A 22 -16.92 44.56 -1.34
C LYS A 22 -16.85 43.04 -1.18
N THR A 23 -16.12 42.36 -2.05
CA THR A 23 -16.01 40.90 -2.04
C THR A 23 -14.86 40.47 -1.13
N VAL A 24 -15.09 40.46 0.18
CA VAL A 24 -14.15 39.85 1.13
C VAL A 24 -14.29 38.33 1.02
N GLN A 25 -13.44 37.71 0.21
CA GLN A 25 -13.29 36.26 0.16
C GLN A 25 -12.77 35.80 1.55
N GLN A 26 -13.65 35.22 2.36
CA GLN A 26 -13.24 34.67 3.66
C GLN A 26 -12.52 33.34 3.42
N VAL A 27 -11.27 33.27 3.85
CA VAL A 27 -10.51 32.01 3.86
C VAL A 27 -11.08 31.13 4.97
N THR A 28 -11.64 29.98 4.58
CA THR A 28 -12.19 28.98 5.49
C THR A 28 -11.11 27.97 5.92
N VAL A 29 -11.41 27.16 6.94
CA VAL A 29 -10.54 26.05 7.36
C VAL A 29 -10.33 25.05 6.21
N GLN A 30 -11.33 24.88 5.34
CA GLN A 30 -11.25 24.00 4.18
C GLN A 30 -10.26 24.53 3.15
N ASP A 31 -10.27 25.85 2.87
CA ASP A 31 -9.33 26.47 1.93
C ASP A 31 -7.88 26.33 2.39
N ILE A 32 -7.64 26.47 3.70
CA ILE A 32 -6.31 26.24 4.30
C ILE A 32 -5.93 24.77 4.18
N ALA A 33 -6.86 23.85 4.49
CA ALA A 33 -6.61 22.42 4.39
C ALA A 33 -6.28 22.00 2.96
N ASP A 34 -6.99 22.51 1.95
CA ASP A 34 -6.77 22.17 0.55
C ASP A 34 -5.42 22.68 0.05
N VAL A 35 -5.02 23.91 0.41
CA VAL A 35 -3.70 24.47 0.05
C VAL A 35 -2.56 23.69 0.70
N VAL A 36 -2.69 23.37 2.00
CA VAL A 36 -1.68 22.54 2.68
C VAL A 36 -1.67 21.15 2.05
N SER A 37 -2.82 20.59 1.68
CA SER A 37 -2.91 19.29 1.00
C SER A 37 -2.24 19.28 -0.35
N MET A 38 -2.46 20.31 -1.19
CA MET A 38 -1.79 20.44 -2.48
C MET A 38 -0.28 20.61 -2.33
N THR A 39 0.16 21.39 -1.34
CA THR A 39 1.58 21.70 -1.14
C THR A 39 2.35 20.54 -0.54
N THR A 40 1.70 19.76 0.33
CA THR A 40 2.34 18.66 1.07
C THR A 40 2.00 17.28 0.50
N GLY A 41 0.98 17.17 -0.35
CA GLY A 41 0.41 15.92 -0.83
C GLY A 41 -0.55 15.24 0.16
N VAL A 42 -1.01 15.95 1.20
CA VAL A 42 -1.65 15.35 2.39
C VAL A 42 -3.02 15.95 2.68
N PRO A 43 -4.12 15.18 2.66
CA PRO A 43 -5.44 15.66 3.10
C PRO A 43 -5.40 16.14 4.56
N VAL A 44 -5.58 17.44 4.80
CA VAL A 44 -5.55 18.05 6.15
C VAL A 44 -6.96 18.30 6.72
N SER A 45 -7.99 18.12 5.91
CA SER A 45 -9.38 18.15 6.37
C SER A 45 -9.66 16.95 7.28
N ASN A 46 -10.53 17.12 8.29
CA ASN A 46 -11.20 15.99 8.93
C ASN A 46 -11.66 15.00 7.86
N LEU A 47 -11.58 13.69 8.15
CA LEU A 47 -12.04 12.59 7.29
C LEU A 47 -13.18 13.06 6.39
N THR A 48 -12.86 13.38 5.14
CA THR A 48 -13.88 13.77 4.18
C THR A 48 -14.79 12.56 3.98
N GLU A 49 -16.03 12.76 3.54
CA GLU A 49 -16.90 11.63 3.18
C GLU A 49 -16.19 10.71 2.17
N ALA A 50 -15.44 11.33 1.25
CA ALA A 50 -14.53 10.68 0.32
C ALA A 50 -13.45 9.80 0.98
N GLU A 51 -12.68 10.33 1.92
CA GLU A 51 -11.63 9.56 2.62
C GLU A 51 -12.25 8.44 3.47
N THR A 52 -13.41 8.69 4.07
CA THR A 52 -14.14 7.69 4.88
C THR A 52 -14.58 6.51 4.00
N GLU A 53 -15.23 6.79 2.87
CA GLU A 53 -15.67 5.75 1.93
C GLU A 53 -14.48 4.97 1.38
N LYS A 54 -13.38 5.67 1.03
CA LYS A 54 -12.11 5.04 0.62
C LYS A 54 -11.64 4.04 1.68
N LEU A 55 -11.55 4.44 2.95
CA LEU A 55 -11.11 3.56 4.04
C LEU A 55 -12.08 2.40 4.34
N LEU A 56 -13.37 2.56 4.09
CA LEU A 56 -14.37 1.49 4.26
C LEU A 56 -14.23 0.40 3.19
N ARG A 57 -13.68 0.73 2.01
CA ARG A 57 -13.41 -0.21 0.92
C ARG A 57 -11.99 -0.78 0.92
N MET A 58 -11.17 -0.43 1.91
CA MET A 58 -9.75 -0.78 1.95
C MET A 58 -9.47 -2.27 1.72
N GLU A 59 -10.21 -3.16 2.38
CA GLU A 59 -10.00 -4.60 2.23
C GLU A 59 -10.19 -5.06 0.78
N GLY A 60 -11.26 -4.63 0.13
CA GLY A 60 -11.57 -5.02 -1.24
C GLY A 60 -10.48 -4.57 -2.21
N VAL A 61 -10.02 -3.32 -2.05
CA VAL A 61 -9.00 -2.76 -2.94
C VAL A 61 -7.63 -3.39 -2.70
N LEU A 62 -7.27 -3.68 -1.45
CA LEU A 62 -6.03 -4.42 -1.15
C LEU A 62 -6.07 -5.85 -1.74
N HIS A 63 -7.24 -6.48 -1.80
CA HIS A 63 -7.42 -7.82 -2.37
C HIS A 63 -7.33 -7.90 -3.90
N GLU A 64 -7.41 -6.78 -4.61
CA GLU A 64 -7.12 -6.74 -6.06
C GLU A 64 -5.66 -7.11 -6.35
N ARG A 65 -4.77 -6.82 -5.40
CA ARG A 65 -3.33 -7.07 -5.51
C ARG A 65 -2.83 -8.19 -4.59
N VAL A 66 -3.45 -8.36 -3.43
CA VAL A 66 -3.08 -9.36 -2.42
C VAL A 66 -4.09 -10.50 -2.42
N ILE A 67 -3.70 -11.61 -3.04
CA ILE A 67 -4.53 -12.80 -3.13
C ILE A 67 -4.47 -13.60 -1.82
N GLY A 68 -5.65 -13.88 -1.26
CA GLY A 68 -5.79 -14.57 0.03
C GLY A 68 -5.38 -13.66 1.19
N GLN A 69 -4.91 -14.26 2.29
CA GLN A 69 -4.48 -13.53 3.49
C GLN A 69 -5.57 -12.62 4.08
N ASP A 70 -6.84 -13.05 4.03
CA ASP A 70 -8.00 -12.23 4.42
C ASP A 70 -7.90 -11.71 5.86
N GLU A 71 -7.39 -12.54 6.78
CA GLU A 71 -7.12 -12.14 8.16
C GLU A 71 -6.09 -11.03 8.26
N ALA A 72 -5.03 -11.08 7.45
CA ALA A 72 -3.97 -10.09 7.44
C ALA A 72 -4.47 -8.75 6.92
N VAL A 73 -5.17 -8.77 5.78
CA VAL A 73 -5.78 -7.58 5.17
C VAL A 73 -6.81 -6.96 6.12
N THR A 74 -7.65 -7.77 6.75
CA THR A 74 -8.66 -7.31 7.71
C THR A 74 -8.04 -6.70 8.97
N ALA A 75 -7.03 -7.34 9.56
CA ALA A 75 -6.35 -6.84 10.76
C ALA A 75 -5.65 -5.50 10.49
N LEU A 76 -4.93 -5.41 9.36
CA LEU A 76 -4.29 -4.19 8.91
C LEU A 76 -5.31 -3.06 8.71
N SER A 77 -6.39 -3.34 7.97
CA SER A 77 -7.42 -2.35 7.65
C SER A 77 -8.12 -1.81 8.89
N LYS A 78 -8.44 -2.68 9.85
CA LYS A 78 -9.00 -2.28 11.16
C LYS A 78 -8.05 -1.35 11.92
N ALA A 79 -6.76 -1.68 11.99
CA ALA A 79 -5.79 -0.86 12.70
C ALA A 79 -5.61 0.53 12.07
N ILE A 80 -5.54 0.61 10.73
CA ILE A 80 -5.45 1.88 10.01
C ILE A 80 -6.73 2.71 10.21
N ARG A 81 -7.92 2.11 10.13
CA ARG A 81 -9.19 2.80 10.40
C ARG A 81 -9.25 3.37 11.82
N ARG A 82 -8.79 2.63 12.85
CA ARG A 82 -8.72 3.15 14.23
C ARG A 82 -7.84 4.40 14.33
N SER A 83 -6.71 4.39 13.63
CA SER A 83 -5.80 5.53 13.58
C SER A 83 -6.43 6.75 12.92
N ARG A 84 -7.04 6.56 11.74
CA ARG A 84 -7.70 7.63 10.97
C ARG A 84 -8.94 8.20 11.67
N ALA A 85 -9.67 7.37 12.41
CA ALA A 85 -10.81 7.80 13.23
C ALA A 85 -10.41 8.59 14.49
N GLY A 86 -9.11 8.85 14.71
CA GLY A 86 -8.62 9.57 15.89
C GLY A 86 -8.71 8.79 17.20
N LEU A 87 -8.92 7.47 17.12
CA LEU A 87 -9.03 6.59 18.30
C LEU A 87 -7.66 6.11 18.81
N LYS A 88 -6.58 6.46 18.11
CA LYS A 88 -5.20 6.11 18.45
C LYS A 88 -4.49 7.29 19.12
N ASP A 89 -3.50 7.00 19.96
CA ASP A 89 -2.60 8.00 20.54
C ASP A 89 -1.90 8.82 19.43
N PRO A 90 -2.10 10.15 19.37
CA PRO A 90 -1.52 11.01 18.34
C PRO A 90 0.00 11.16 18.46
N LYS A 91 0.64 10.66 19.54
CA LYS A 91 2.10 10.66 19.69
C LYS A 91 2.77 9.47 19.00
N ARG A 92 2.02 8.45 18.58
CA ARG A 92 2.57 7.22 18.00
C ARG A 92 2.43 7.24 16.47
N PRO A 93 3.18 6.39 15.74
CA PRO A 93 3.02 6.24 14.29
C PRO A 93 1.59 5.92 13.88
N ALA A 94 1.22 6.12 12.62
CA ALA A 94 -0.14 5.87 12.13
C ALA A 94 -0.54 4.39 12.28
N GLY A 95 0.43 3.47 12.22
CA GLY A 95 0.25 2.05 12.51
C GLY A 95 1.60 1.39 12.76
N SER A 96 1.67 0.37 13.62
CA SER A 96 2.86 -0.45 13.79
C SER A 96 2.53 -1.94 13.71
N PHE A 97 3.15 -2.63 12.77
CA PHE A 97 2.81 -4.00 12.40
C PHE A 97 4.04 -4.90 12.36
N ILE A 98 3.87 -6.15 12.80
CA ILE A 98 4.81 -7.22 12.49
C ILE A 98 4.11 -8.25 11.61
N PHE A 99 4.63 -8.46 10.40
CA PHE A 99 4.17 -9.46 9.44
C PHE A 99 5.01 -10.73 9.58
N LEU A 100 4.38 -11.81 10.03
CA LEU A 100 5.00 -13.11 10.27
C LEU A 100 4.55 -14.10 9.21
N GLY A 101 5.44 -14.95 8.71
CA GLY A 101 5.05 -16.02 7.80
C GLY A 101 6.20 -16.51 6.93
N PRO A 102 5.98 -17.55 6.12
CA PRO A 102 6.97 -18.03 5.16
C PRO A 102 7.38 -16.99 4.12
N SER A 103 8.43 -17.30 3.37
CA SER A 103 8.87 -16.47 2.26
C SER A 103 7.85 -16.54 1.11
N GLY A 104 7.64 -15.43 0.41
CA GLY A 104 6.82 -15.41 -0.81
C GLY A 104 5.31 -15.55 -0.63
N VAL A 105 4.77 -15.29 0.57
CA VAL A 105 3.32 -15.36 0.86
C VAL A 105 2.57 -14.02 0.74
N GLY A 106 3.27 -12.93 0.40
CA GLY A 106 2.65 -11.61 0.17
C GLY A 106 2.93 -10.52 1.20
N LYS A 107 3.82 -10.73 2.19
CA LYS A 107 4.17 -9.72 3.22
C LYS A 107 4.56 -8.36 2.63
N THR A 108 5.57 -8.36 1.75
CA THR A 108 6.06 -7.14 1.07
C THR A 108 5.03 -6.58 0.09
N GLU A 109 4.23 -7.45 -0.54
CA GLU A 109 3.22 -7.03 -1.50
C GLU A 109 2.07 -6.27 -0.83
N LEU A 110 1.66 -6.71 0.37
CA LEU A 110 0.69 -5.99 1.18
C LEU A 110 1.22 -4.60 1.59
N SER A 111 2.51 -4.48 1.92
CA SER A 111 3.13 -3.18 2.22
C SER A 111 3.11 -2.22 1.03
N LYS A 112 3.37 -2.72 -0.19
CA LYS A 112 3.30 -1.94 -1.43
C LYS A 112 1.87 -1.51 -1.73
N ALA A 113 0.92 -2.45 -1.69
CA ALA A 113 -0.49 -2.18 -1.88
C ALA A 113 -1.02 -1.14 -0.88
N LEU A 114 -0.56 -1.22 0.39
CA LEU A 114 -0.92 -0.23 1.41
C LEU A 114 -0.33 1.15 1.12
N ALA A 115 0.93 1.23 0.68
CA ALA A 115 1.57 2.49 0.33
C ALA A 115 0.84 3.18 -0.84
N GLU A 116 0.53 2.41 -1.88
CA GLU A 116 -0.26 2.88 -3.01
C GLU A 116 -1.67 3.30 -2.59
N PHE A 117 -2.34 2.50 -1.74
CA PHE A 117 -3.68 2.81 -1.26
C PHE A 117 -3.73 4.10 -0.43
N LEU A 118 -2.82 4.26 0.54
CA LEU A 118 -2.84 5.39 1.47
C LEU A 118 -2.26 6.67 0.88
N PHE A 119 -1.23 6.55 0.05
CA PHE A 119 -0.41 7.69 -0.39
C PHE A 119 -0.38 7.85 -1.92
N ASN A 120 -1.21 7.09 -2.64
CA ASN A 120 -1.38 7.15 -4.09
C ASN A 120 -0.07 6.92 -4.86
N SER A 121 0.92 6.28 -4.24
CA SER A 121 2.24 6.03 -4.81
C SER A 121 2.90 4.83 -4.15
N GLU A 122 3.34 3.86 -4.96
CA GLU A 122 4.20 2.76 -4.47
C GLU A 122 5.53 3.29 -3.91
N ASP A 123 6.04 4.40 -4.43
CA ASP A 123 7.30 5.00 -3.96
C ASP A 123 7.18 5.56 -2.54
N ALA A 124 5.97 5.67 -1.99
CA ALA A 124 5.75 5.98 -0.57
C ALA A 124 6.15 4.81 0.35
N LEU A 125 6.51 3.64 -0.21
CA LEU A 125 7.15 2.55 0.51
C LEU A 125 8.66 2.79 0.64
N ILE A 126 9.11 3.11 1.84
CA ILE A 126 10.52 3.23 2.19
C ILE A 126 10.96 1.90 2.80
N SER A 127 11.79 1.13 2.08
CA SER A 127 12.18 -0.21 2.51
C SER A 127 13.64 -0.27 2.95
N PHE A 128 13.90 -1.00 4.05
CA PHE A 128 15.22 -1.29 4.57
C PHE A 128 15.35 -2.81 4.79
N ASP A 129 16.37 -3.42 4.18
CA ASP A 129 16.73 -4.82 4.43
C ASP A 129 17.58 -4.90 5.71
N MET A 130 17.06 -5.55 6.75
CA MET A 130 17.73 -5.65 8.04
C MET A 130 18.97 -6.55 8.04
N SER A 131 19.16 -7.37 6.99
CA SER A 131 20.40 -8.09 6.77
C SER A 131 21.59 -7.15 6.51
N GLU A 132 21.36 -5.93 6.02
CA GLU A 132 22.42 -4.92 5.89
C GLU A 132 22.80 -4.24 7.23
N TYR A 133 22.00 -4.47 8.28
CA TYR A 133 22.11 -3.84 9.58
C TYR A 133 22.44 -4.84 10.70
N MET A 134 23.06 -5.97 10.35
CA MET A 134 23.49 -7.02 11.30
C MET A 134 24.62 -6.56 12.24
N GLU A 135 25.40 -5.56 11.83
CA GLU A 135 26.58 -5.11 12.56
C GLU A 135 26.38 -3.74 13.21
N LYS A 136 26.97 -3.54 14.40
CA LYS A 136 26.78 -2.30 15.16
C LYS A 136 27.13 -1.03 14.37
N HIS A 137 28.18 -1.06 13.56
CA HIS A 137 28.62 0.12 12.83
C HIS A 137 27.67 0.45 11.66
N THR A 138 27.00 -0.53 11.07
CA THR A 138 26.05 -0.29 9.97
C THR A 138 24.74 0.33 10.46
N VAL A 139 24.36 0.12 11.73
CA VAL A 139 23.22 0.78 12.40
C VAL A 139 23.33 2.31 12.32
N SER A 140 24.55 2.85 12.44
CA SER A 140 24.77 4.30 12.34
C SER A 140 24.35 4.87 10.98
N ARG A 141 24.30 4.05 9.90
CA ARG A 141 23.79 4.50 8.60
C ARG A 141 22.30 4.86 8.62
N LEU A 142 21.49 4.28 9.52
CA LEU A 142 20.06 4.61 9.63
C LEU A 142 19.83 6.02 10.19
N ILE A 143 20.62 6.41 11.20
CA ILE A 143 20.45 7.68 11.94
C ILE A 143 21.51 8.74 11.61
N GLY A 144 22.58 8.35 10.93
CA GLY A 144 23.74 9.18 10.62
C GLY A 144 24.95 8.84 11.50
N SER A 145 26.15 9.00 10.95
CA SER A 145 27.39 8.87 11.71
C SER A 145 27.46 9.94 12.81
N PRO A 146 28.12 9.70 13.96
CA PRO A 146 28.35 10.73 14.98
C PRO A 146 29.28 11.85 14.47
N PRO A 147 29.29 13.03 15.13
CA PRO A 147 30.24 14.11 14.83
C PRO A 147 31.70 13.62 14.84
N GLY A 148 32.44 13.93 13.78
CA GLY A 148 33.86 13.54 13.63
C GLY A 148 34.12 12.23 12.88
N TYR A 149 33.08 11.55 12.41
CA TYR A 149 33.20 10.36 11.55
C TYR A 149 32.89 10.69 10.08
N VAL A 150 33.45 9.90 9.14
CA VAL A 150 33.14 10.02 7.71
C VAL A 150 31.63 9.76 7.49
N GLY A 151 31.00 10.60 6.66
CA GLY A 151 29.55 10.53 6.41
C GLY A 151 28.69 11.26 7.45
N PHE A 152 29.29 11.99 8.40
CA PHE A 152 28.53 12.82 9.37
C PHE A 152 27.56 13.77 8.66
N ASP A 153 27.97 14.42 7.57
CA ASP A 153 27.16 15.43 6.88
C ASP A 153 26.02 14.85 6.02
N GLU A 154 26.06 13.56 5.70
CA GLU A 154 25.07 12.92 4.80
C GLU A 154 23.71 12.67 5.48
N GLY A 155 23.69 12.66 6.82
CA GLY A 155 22.52 12.31 7.64
C GLY A 155 22.22 10.81 7.63
N GLY A 156 21.22 10.40 8.40
CA GLY A 156 20.75 9.00 8.40
C GLY A 156 19.87 8.67 7.22
N GLN A 157 19.98 7.46 6.67
CA GLN A 157 19.14 7.00 5.58
C GLN A 157 17.66 7.00 5.96
N LEU A 158 17.33 6.48 7.16
CA LEU A 158 15.96 6.43 7.67
C LEU A 158 15.43 7.83 7.97
N THR A 159 16.21 8.62 8.72
CA THR A 159 15.80 9.97 9.13
C THR A 159 15.63 10.88 7.92
N LYS A 160 16.52 10.81 6.92
CA LYS A 160 16.42 11.59 5.68
C LYS A 160 15.22 11.18 4.83
N ALA A 161 15.00 9.87 4.64
CA ALA A 161 13.90 9.38 3.81
C ALA A 161 12.54 9.79 4.39
N VAL A 162 12.33 9.60 5.70
CA VAL A 162 11.07 9.97 6.36
C VAL A 162 10.92 11.49 6.47
N ARG A 163 12.01 12.26 6.62
CA ARG A 163 11.93 13.73 6.56
C ARG A 163 11.51 14.24 5.18
N GLN A 164 11.94 13.56 4.11
CA GLN A 164 11.53 13.90 2.74
C GLN A 164 10.09 13.46 2.44
N ARG A 165 9.65 12.34 3.03
CA ARG A 165 8.29 11.80 2.90
C ARG A 165 7.75 11.37 4.27
N PRO A 166 7.18 12.30 5.07
CA PRO A 166 6.66 11.98 6.40
C PRO A 166 5.44 11.06 6.39
N TYR A 167 4.76 11.00 5.25
CA TYR A 167 3.60 10.17 4.97
C TYR A 167 4.07 9.00 4.09
N SER A 168 4.46 7.92 4.76
CA SER A 168 5.10 6.80 4.12
C SER A 168 4.79 5.49 4.83
N VAL A 169 4.87 4.39 4.11
CA VAL A 169 5.00 3.07 4.72
C VAL A 169 6.50 2.81 4.88
N VAL A 170 6.98 2.62 6.10
CA VAL A 170 8.36 2.26 6.38
C VAL A 170 8.44 0.76 6.65
N LEU A 171 9.10 0.04 5.75
CA LEU A 171 9.25 -1.42 5.80
C LEU A 171 10.64 -1.80 6.29
N PHE A 172 10.71 -2.55 7.38
CA PHE A 172 11.91 -3.20 7.89
C PHE A 172 11.81 -4.69 7.57
N ASP A 173 12.44 -5.13 6.48
CA ASP A 173 12.38 -6.53 6.01
C ASP A 173 13.37 -7.40 6.80
N GLU A 174 12.97 -8.62 7.15
CA GLU A 174 13.78 -9.60 7.91
C GLU A 174 14.31 -9.07 9.25
N ILE A 175 13.44 -8.47 10.06
CA ILE A 175 13.80 -7.77 11.30
C ILE A 175 14.59 -8.63 12.30
N GLU A 176 14.43 -9.96 12.27
CA GLU A 176 15.19 -10.89 13.10
C GLU A 176 16.71 -10.89 12.82
N LYS A 177 17.13 -10.38 11.66
CA LYS A 177 18.54 -10.26 11.28
C LYS A 177 19.20 -8.99 11.81
N ALA A 178 18.41 -7.99 12.19
CA ALA A 178 18.93 -6.70 12.63
C ALA A 178 19.80 -6.82 13.90
N HIS A 179 20.82 -5.96 13.99
CA HIS A 179 21.56 -5.78 15.23
C HIS A 179 20.62 -5.28 16.36
N PRO A 180 20.83 -5.70 17.63
CA PRO A 180 20.03 -5.25 18.78
C PRO A 180 19.81 -3.74 18.90
N ASP A 181 20.80 -2.94 18.48
CA ASP A 181 20.72 -1.46 18.53
C ASP A 181 19.66 -0.87 17.59
N VAL A 182 19.24 -1.59 16.53
CA VAL A 182 18.13 -1.17 15.66
C VAL A 182 16.82 -1.14 16.46
N PHE A 183 16.61 -2.09 17.38
CA PHE A 183 15.39 -2.13 18.19
C PHE A 183 15.28 -0.95 19.15
N ASN A 184 16.40 -0.38 19.61
CA ASN A 184 16.38 0.82 20.44
C ASN A 184 15.87 2.03 19.64
N ILE A 185 16.29 2.14 18.38
CA ILE A 185 15.80 3.18 17.45
C ILE A 185 14.31 2.98 17.19
N LEU A 186 13.89 1.75 16.91
CA LEU A 186 12.48 1.43 16.66
C LEU A 186 11.61 1.68 17.90
N LEU A 187 12.07 1.35 19.11
CA LEU A 187 11.37 1.66 20.35
C LEU A 187 11.07 3.16 20.46
N GLN A 188 12.07 4.01 20.20
CA GLN A 188 11.89 5.46 20.21
C GLN A 188 10.81 5.90 19.21
N ILE A 189 10.85 5.38 17.98
CA ILE A 189 9.84 5.66 16.95
C ILE A 189 8.44 5.21 17.41
N LEU A 190 8.33 4.01 17.98
CA LEU A 190 7.04 3.41 18.34
C LEU A 190 6.40 4.03 19.59
N GLU A 191 7.22 4.62 20.47
CA GLU A 191 6.79 5.28 21.72
C GLU A 191 6.53 6.78 21.54
N GLU A 192 7.48 7.50 20.93
CA GLU A 192 7.44 8.96 20.84
C GLU A 192 6.99 9.47 19.46
N GLY A 193 6.88 8.58 18.48
CA GLY A 193 6.57 8.95 17.09
C GLY A 193 7.64 9.84 16.48
N ARG A 194 8.86 9.85 17.03
CA ARG A 194 9.95 10.75 16.65
C ARG A 194 11.28 10.03 16.75
N LEU A 195 12.24 10.48 15.95
CA LEU A 195 13.62 10.03 16.00
C LEU A 195 14.54 11.21 15.81
N THR A 196 15.55 11.33 16.67
CA THR A 196 16.58 12.37 16.53
C THR A 196 17.82 11.78 15.87
N ASP A 197 18.24 12.40 14.76
CA ASP A 197 19.44 11.99 14.02
C ASP A 197 20.73 12.38 14.76
N SER A 198 21.88 11.90 14.29
CA SER A 198 23.18 12.20 14.90
C SER A 198 23.60 13.67 14.81
N GLN A 199 22.91 14.47 14.00
CA GLN A 199 23.08 15.91 13.87
C GLN A 199 22.13 16.71 14.78
N GLY A 200 21.32 16.02 15.60
CA GLY A 200 20.36 16.64 16.51
C GLY A 200 19.04 17.06 15.85
N ARG A 201 18.78 16.65 14.60
CA ARG A 201 17.52 16.95 13.92
C ARG A 201 16.48 15.91 14.27
N THR A 202 15.33 16.36 14.74
CA THR A 202 14.19 15.49 15.04
C THR A 202 13.32 15.29 13.81
N VAL A 203 13.02 14.03 13.50
CA VAL A 203 12.14 13.60 12.40
C VAL A 203 10.86 13.02 12.99
N ASP A 204 9.73 13.33 12.35
CA ASP A 204 8.39 12.92 12.78
C ASP A 204 7.93 11.66 12.03
N PHE A 205 7.50 10.65 12.78
CA PHE A 205 7.00 9.36 12.31
C PHE A 205 5.51 9.17 12.63
N ARG A 206 4.84 10.15 13.24
CA ARG A 206 3.42 10.03 13.65
C ARG A 206 2.47 9.76 12.48
N ASN A 207 2.84 10.18 11.28
CA ASN A 207 2.09 9.95 10.05
C ASN A 207 2.58 8.75 9.21
N ALA A 208 3.65 8.07 9.66
CA ALA A 208 4.19 6.91 8.99
C ALA A 208 3.51 5.63 9.47
N VAL A 209 3.37 4.66 8.58
CA VAL A 209 2.99 3.28 8.94
C VAL A 209 4.27 2.46 9.02
N ILE A 210 4.54 1.87 10.18
CA ILE A 210 5.73 1.05 10.42
C ILE A 210 5.36 -0.42 10.22
N ILE A 211 6.02 -1.09 9.29
CA ILE A 211 5.86 -2.52 9.04
C ILE A 211 7.21 -3.19 9.23
N MET A 212 7.24 -4.26 9.99
CA MET A 212 8.39 -5.15 10.10
C MET A 212 7.98 -6.51 9.55
N THR A 213 8.78 -7.12 8.70
CA THR A 213 8.55 -8.51 8.30
C THR A 213 9.49 -9.42 9.08
N SER A 214 9.04 -10.64 9.31
CA SER A 214 9.90 -11.69 9.83
C SER A 214 9.50 -13.04 9.26
N ASN A 215 10.51 -13.90 9.05
CA ASN A 215 10.31 -15.30 8.70
C ASN A 215 10.29 -16.20 9.96
N VAL A 216 10.27 -15.60 11.15
CA VAL A 216 10.13 -16.31 12.42
C VAL A 216 8.80 -17.05 12.48
N GLY A 217 8.83 -18.27 13.00
CA GLY A 217 7.64 -19.11 13.06
C GLY A 217 7.24 -19.71 11.71
N ALA A 218 8.01 -19.50 10.64
CA ALA A 218 7.64 -19.97 9.31
C ALA A 218 7.50 -21.51 9.25
N ARG A 219 8.28 -22.26 10.04
CA ARG A 219 8.16 -23.73 10.09
C ARG A 219 6.84 -24.14 10.75
N GLU A 220 6.48 -23.47 11.84
CA GLU A 220 5.28 -23.71 12.62
C GLU A 220 4.02 -23.32 11.84
N ILE A 221 4.12 -22.31 10.97
CA ILE A 221 3.05 -21.88 10.06
C ILE A 221 2.96 -22.81 8.84
N ALA A 222 4.10 -23.26 8.31
CA ALA A 222 4.15 -24.11 7.10
C ALA A 222 3.86 -25.59 7.37
N GLN A 223 3.92 -26.06 8.61
CA GLN A 223 3.60 -27.45 8.98
C GLN A 223 2.17 -27.57 9.49
N PRO A 224 1.19 -27.97 8.64
CA PRO A 224 -0.16 -28.25 9.10
C PRO A 224 -0.25 -29.51 9.98
N ASN A 225 0.71 -30.44 9.88
CA ASN A 225 0.60 -31.76 10.50
C ASN A 225 1.78 -32.06 11.44
N THR A 226 1.56 -31.99 12.75
CA THR A 226 2.37 -32.78 13.68
C THR A 226 1.96 -34.25 13.56
N LEU A 227 2.91 -35.13 13.22
CA LEU A 227 2.80 -36.58 13.39
C LEU A 227 2.41 -36.88 14.85
N GLY A 228 1.12 -37.09 15.09
CA GLY A 228 0.56 -37.36 16.41
C GLY A 228 -0.64 -38.30 16.29
N PHE A 229 -0.62 -39.37 17.08
CA PHE A 229 -1.62 -40.44 17.12
C PHE A 229 -2.99 -39.97 17.66
N SER A 230 -3.69 -39.09 16.95
CA SER A 230 -5.08 -38.71 17.26
C SER A 230 -5.92 -38.72 15.98
N ALA A 231 -7.08 -39.35 16.09
CA ALA A 231 -7.87 -39.92 15.00
C ALA A 231 -8.68 -38.89 14.16
N ASP A 232 -8.19 -37.66 14.00
CA ASP A 232 -8.75 -36.65 13.10
C ASP A 232 -7.67 -36.22 12.09
N GLU A 233 -7.40 -37.10 11.12
CA GLU A 233 -6.29 -37.01 10.17
C GLU A 233 -6.39 -35.86 9.13
N HIS A 234 -7.36 -34.95 9.20
CA HIS A 234 -7.63 -33.96 8.14
C HIS A 234 -7.77 -32.50 8.61
N ALA A 235 -7.65 -32.21 9.91
CA ALA A 235 -7.64 -30.84 10.40
C ALA A 235 -6.20 -30.46 10.74
N GLY A 236 -5.58 -29.61 9.92
CA GLY A 236 -4.30 -28.99 10.27
C GLY A 236 -4.40 -28.21 11.59
N LEU A 237 -3.26 -27.74 12.11
CA LEU A 237 -3.22 -26.88 13.32
C LEU A 237 -4.28 -25.77 13.23
N SER A 238 -5.04 -25.58 14.31
CA SER A 238 -5.99 -24.48 14.38
C SER A 238 -5.26 -23.14 14.37
N ASP A 239 -5.90 -22.10 13.83
CA ASP A 239 -5.32 -20.75 13.78
C ASP A 239 -4.83 -20.25 15.14
N LYS A 240 -5.53 -20.64 16.22
CA LYS A 240 -5.15 -20.31 17.60
C LYS A 240 -3.86 -21.01 18.03
N GLU A 241 -3.64 -22.25 17.61
CA GLU A 241 -2.41 -22.99 17.92
C GLU A 241 -1.22 -22.43 17.14
N ILE A 242 -1.41 -22.09 15.86
CA ILE A 242 -0.40 -21.43 15.04
C ILE A 242 -0.01 -20.10 15.69
N GLN A 243 -0.99 -19.25 16.02
CA GLN A 243 -0.73 -17.97 16.71
C GLN A 243 0.01 -18.17 18.03
N SER A 244 -0.39 -19.15 18.86
CA SER A 244 0.27 -19.43 20.13
C SER A 244 1.74 -19.82 19.96
N ARG A 245 2.04 -20.72 19.00
CA ARG A 245 3.41 -21.15 18.69
C ARG A 245 4.25 -20.00 18.15
N VAL A 246 3.71 -19.25 17.20
CA VAL A 246 4.37 -18.07 16.62
C VAL A 246 4.68 -17.03 17.70
N MET A 247 3.73 -16.76 18.59
CA MET A 247 3.94 -15.84 19.72
C MET A 247 4.99 -16.34 20.72
N ALA A 248 5.13 -17.65 20.91
CA ALA A 248 6.19 -18.21 21.73
C ALA A 248 7.57 -17.96 21.12
N GLU A 249 7.73 -18.11 19.81
CA GLU A 249 8.98 -17.78 19.11
C GLU A 249 9.27 -16.28 19.12
N MET A 250 8.26 -15.44 18.93
CA MET A 250 8.39 -13.98 19.02
C MET A 250 8.92 -13.52 20.38
N LYS A 251 8.42 -14.11 21.48
CA LYS A 251 8.87 -13.77 22.84
C LYS A 251 10.31 -14.20 23.14
N LYS A 252 10.87 -15.15 22.37
CA LYS A 252 12.28 -15.55 22.51
C LYS A 252 13.21 -14.54 21.83
N LEU A 253 12.78 -13.96 20.71
CA LEU A 253 13.60 -13.06 19.90
C LEU A 253 13.46 -11.60 20.30
N PHE A 254 12.25 -11.16 20.62
CA PHE A 254 11.96 -9.77 20.94
C PHE A 254 11.65 -9.58 22.41
N ARG A 255 12.16 -8.49 22.98
CA ARG A 255 11.86 -8.10 24.36
C ARG A 255 10.36 -7.77 24.50
N PRO A 256 9.72 -8.09 25.64
CA PRO A 256 8.32 -7.76 25.87
C PRO A 256 7.99 -6.28 25.68
N GLU A 257 8.92 -5.39 26.06
CA GLU A 257 8.81 -3.94 25.87
C GLU A 257 8.54 -3.57 24.42
N PHE A 258 9.28 -4.18 23.48
CA PHE A 258 9.10 -3.94 22.05
C PHE A 258 7.75 -4.44 21.54
N LEU A 259 7.38 -5.68 21.91
CA LEU A 259 6.10 -6.28 21.49
C LEU A 259 4.89 -5.47 21.97
N ASN A 260 4.97 -4.89 23.17
CA ASN A 260 3.92 -4.05 23.74
C ASN A 260 3.75 -2.70 23.02
N ARG A 261 4.67 -2.33 22.11
CA ARG A 261 4.58 -1.11 21.27
C ARG A 261 4.13 -1.38 19.84
N ILE A 262 3.88 -2.64 19.50
CA ILE A 262 3.29 -3.04 18.23
C ILE A 262 1.76 -2.99 18.36
N ASP A 263 1.08 -2.44 17.36
CA ASP A 263 -0.38 -2.41 17.39
C ASP A 263 -0.98 -3.78 17.06
N GLU A 264 -0.45 -4.45 16.04
CA GLU A 264 -0.92 -5.77 15.60
C GLU A 264 0.25 -6.65 15.12
N ILE A 265 0.23 -7.92 15.52
CA ILE A 265 1.10 -8.96 14.97
C ILE A 265 0.25 -9.79 14.02
N ILE A 266 0.60 -9.79 12.74
CA ILE A 266 -0.20 -10.34 11.66
C ILE A 266 0.50 -11.58 11.10
N VAL A 267 -0.20 -12.71 11.12
CA VAL A 267 0.31 -14.00 10.62
C VAL A 267 -0.20 -14.23 9.19
N PHE A 268 0.73 -14.44 8.28
CA PHE A 268 0.48 -14.81 6.89
C PHE A 268 0.59 -16.32 6.76
N LYS A 269 -0.46 -16.92 6.21
CA LYS A 269 -0.56 -18.37 6.00
C LYS A 269 0.14 -18.75 4.69
N SER A 270 0.49 -20.03 4.56
CA SER A 270 0.93 -20.58 3.28
C SER A 270 -0.16 -20.41 2.23
N LEU A 271 0.24 -20.13 0.99
CA LEU A 271 -0.69 -19.99 -0.13
C LEU A 271 -1.21 -21.37 -0.55
N THR A 272 -2.51 -21.45 -0.82
CA THR A 272 -3.14 -22.64 -1.41
C THR A 272 -2.91 -22.68 -2.93
N ASP A 273 -3.01 -23.85 -3.54
CA ASP A 273 -2.85 -24.02 -4.99
C ASP A 273 -3.78 -23.09 -5.79
N ASP A 274 -5.05 -22.97 -5.36
CA ASP A 274 -6.03 -22.08 -6.00
C ASP A 274 -5.63 -20.59 -5.88
N GLN A 275 -5.05 -20.20 -4.74
CA GLN A 275 -4.53 -18.83 -4.57
C GLN A 275 -3.32 -18.59 -5.47
N ILE A 276 -2.43 -19.58 -5.62
CA ILE A 276 -1.27 -19.48 -6.51
C ILE A 276 -1.71 -19.32 -7.96
N VAL A 277 -2.72 -20.08 -8.42
CA VAL A 277 -3.28 -19.95 -9.77
C VAL A 277 -3.81 -18.54 -10.02
N LYS A 278 -4.50 -17.94 -9.04
CA LYS A 278 -4.95 -16.54 -9.12
C LYS A 278 -3.78 -15.54 -9.16
N ILE A 279 -2.70 -15.81 -8.42
CA ILE A 279 -1.49 -14.99 -8.48
C ILE A 279 -0.85 -15.07 -9.87
N VAL A 280 -0.84 -16.24 -10.52
CA VAL A 280 -0.35 -16.37 -11.89
C VAL A 280 -1.15 -15.48 -12.85
N ASP A 281 -2.49 -15.51 -12.80
CA ASP A 281 -3.31 -14.64 -13.65
C ASP A 281 -3.05 -13.14 -13.38
N LEU A 282 -2.87 -12.77 -12.11
CA LEU A 282 -2.52 -11.40 -11.73
C LEU A 282 -1.15 -10.98 -12.31
N MET A 283 -0.14 -11.84 -12.25
CA MET A 283 1.20 -11.53 -12.78
C MET A 283 1.23 -11.50 -14.31
N VAL A 284 0.44 -12.34 -14.97
CA VAL A 284 0.32 -12.37 -16.43
C VAL A 284 -0.46 -11.17 -16.95
N ALA A 285 -1.28 -10.53 -16.12
CA ALA A 285 -1.93 -9.28 -16.50
C ALA A 285 -0.94 -8.17 -16.88
N ASP A 286 0.20 -8.06 -16.18
CA ASP A 286 1.25 -7.09 -16.52
C ASP A 286 1.85 -7.36 -17.90
N LEU A 287 2.02 -8.65 -18.25
CA LEU A 287 2.45 -9.05 -19.60
C LEU A 287 1.37 -8.71 -20.64
N ARG A 288 0.11 -8.99 -20.33
CA ARG A 288 -1.04 -8.67 -21.18
C ARG A 288 -1.11 -7.18 -21.50
N ASP A 289 -0.93 -6.31 -20.50
CA ASP A 289 -0.93 -4.86 -20.71
C ASP A 289 0.20 -4.39 -21.65
N ARG A 290 1.40 -4.99 -21.55
CA ARG A 290 2.51 -4.72 -22.48
C ARG A 290 2.19 -5.18 -23.91
N MET A 291 1.51 -6.31 -24.06
CA MET A 291 1.08 -6.80 -25.38
C MET A 291 -0.03 -5.93 -25.98
N ILE A 292 -0.97 -5.45 -25.17
CA ILE A 292 -2.04 -4.54 -25.62
C ILE A 292 -1.45 -3.25 -26.19
N ALA A 293 -0.38 -2.72 -25.58
CA ALA A 293 0.34 -1.56 -26.11
C ALA A 293 0.96 -1.80 -27.51
N GLN A 294 1.20 -3.06 -27.88
CA GLN A 294 1.64 -3.48 -29.21
C GLN A 294 0.48 -3.96 -30.10
N ASN A 295 -0.77 -3.66 -29.71
CA ASN A 295 -1.98 -4.10 -30.38
C ASN A 295 -2.08 -5.64 -30.47
N MET A 296 -1.75 -6.34 -29.39
CA MET A 296 -1.91 -7.80 -29.23
C MET A 296 -2.54 -8.13 -27.88
N SER A 297 -3.02 -9.35 -27.68
CA SER A 297 -3.50 -9.81 -26.37
C SER A 297 -3.08 -11.24 -26.08
N ILE A 298 -3.11 -11.63 -24.80
CA ILE A 298 -2.82 -12.98 -24.34
C ILE A 298 -3.85 -13.45 -23.32
N ASN A 299 -4.39 -14.65 -23.54
CA ASN A 299 -5.39 -15.30 -22.71
C ASN A 299 -4.88 -16.68 -22.30
N LEU A 300 -4.87 -16.96 -21.00
CA LEU A 300 -4.44 -18.26 -20.48
C LEU A 300 -5.66 -19.06 -20.07
N THR A 301 -5.68 -20.34 -20.41
CA THR A 301 -6.63 -21.29 -19.84
C THR A 301 -6.28 -21.58 -18.38
N GLU A 302 -7.25 -22.13 -17.64
CA GLU A 302 -7.00 -22.58 -16.26
C GLU A 302 -5.90 -23.66 -16.22
N ALA A 303 -5.83 -24.53 -17.24
CA ALA A 303 -4.80 -25.56 -17.34
C ALA A 303 -3.39 -24.96 -17.50
N ALA A 304 -3.24 -23.91 -18.32
CA ALA A 304 -1.99 -23.16 -18.45
C ALA A 304 -1.58 -22.50 -17.13
N CYS A 305 -2.52 -21.82 -16.45
CA CYS A 305 -2.24 -21.19 -15.15
C CYS A 305 -1.82 -22.21 -14.09
N ARG A 306 -2.48 -23.39 -14.05
CA ARG A 306 -2.11 -24.48 -13.14
C ARG A 306 -0.74 -25.08 -13.46
N LEU A 307 -0.38 -25.21 -14.73
CA LEU A 307 0.96 -25.69 -15.13
C LEU A 307 2.05 -24.72 -14.66
N ILE A 308 1.87 -23.41 -14.91
CA ILE A 308 2.79 -22.37 -14.45
C ILE A 308 2.88 -22.35 -12.92
N ALA A 309 1.74 -22.44 -12.23
CA ALA A 309 1.69 -22.52 -10.77
C ALA A 309 2.49 -23.72 -10.26
N LYS A 310 2.29 -24.91 -10.83
CA LYS A 310 3.00 -26.12 -10.43
C LYS A 310 4.52 -26.01 -10.64
N GLU A 311 4.96 -25.46 -11.76
CA GLU A 311 6.38 -25.29 -12.09
C GLU A 311 7.05 -24.13 -11.33
N GLY A 312 6.27 -23.14 -10.91
CA GLY A 312 6.75 -21.91 -10.29
C GLY A 312 6.50 -21.81 -8.78
N THR A 313 6.03 -22.87 -8.13
CA THR A 313 5.85 -22.91 -6.67
C THR A 313 6.88 -23.85 -6.04
N ASP A 314 7.51 -23.37 -4.97
CA ASP A 314 8.32 -24.19 -4.08
C ASP A 314 7.76 -24.06 -2.66
N THR A 315 7.64 -25.19 -1.96
CA THR A 315 7.26 -25.26 -0.55
C THR A 315 8.08 -24.32 0.36
N THR A 316 9.33 -24.01 -0.04
CA THR A 316 10.24 -23.16 0.73
C THR A 316 10.11 -21.66 0.38
N PHE A 317 9.81 -21.34 -0.89
CA PHE A 317 9.88 -19.97 -1.42
C PHE A 317 8.52 -19.36 -1.79
N GLY A 318 7.42 -20.11 -1.63
CA GLY A 318 6.08 -19.65 -1.94
C GLY A 318 5.94 -19.23 -3.39
N ALA A 319 5.32 -18.08 -3.64
CA ALA A 319 5.09 -17.53 -4.97
C ALA A 319 6.33 -16.84 -5.60
N ARG A 320 7.48 -16.74 -4.90
CA ARG A 320 8.67 -16.04 -5.43
C ARG A 320 9.17 -16.59 -6.78
N PRO A 321 9.21 -17.92 -7.02
CA PRO A 321 9.69 -18.46 -8.28
C PRO A 321 8.72 -18.27 -9.47
N LEU A 322 7.45 -17.91 -9.22
CA LEU A 322 6.43 -17.76 -10.28
C LEU A 322 6.87 -16.79 -11.39
N ARG A 323 7.53 -15.68 -11.04
CA ARG A 323 8.01 -14.72 -12.04
C ARG A 323 8.97 -15.37 -13.03
N ARG A 324 9.89 -16.20 -12.53
CA ARG A 324 10.85 -16.93 -13.37
C ARG A 324 10.17 -18.02 -14.18
N ALA A 325 9.16 -18.69 -13.61
CA ALA A 325 8.37 -19.68 -14.35
C ALA A 325 7.58 -19.04 -15.49
N ILE A 326 6.92 -17.91 -15.25
CA ILE A 326 6.23 -17.12 -16.29
C ILE A 326 7.23 -16.69 -17.36
N GLN A 327 8.38 -16.15 -16.98
CA GLN A 327 9.39 -15.75 -17.96
C GLN A 327 9.81 -16.93 -18.86
N ARG A 328 10.24 -18.05 -18.25
CA ARG A 328 10.75 -19.22 -18.97
C ARG A 328 9.69 -19.93 -19.82
N LEU A 329 8.49 -20.10 -19.28
CA LEU A 329 7.45 -20.92 -19.92
C LEU A 329 6.59 -20.10 -20.88
N LEU A 330 6.43 -18.80 -20.63
CA LEU A 330 5.50 -17.94 -21.34
C LEU A 330 6.21 -16.83 -22.12
N GLU A 331 7.02 -15.99 -21.46
CA GLU A 331 7.60 -14.80 -22.11
C GLU A 331 8.69 -15.17 -23.14
N ASP A 332 9.57 -16.11 -22.81
CA ASP A 332 10.69 -16.51 -23.68
C ASP A 332 10.18 -17.15 -24.99
N PRO A 333 9.30 -18.19 -24.98
CA PRO A 333 8.79 -18.78 -26.22
C PRO A 333 7.94 -17.80 -27.04
N LEU A 334 7.13 -16.98 -26.36
CA LEU A 334 6.31 -15.98 -27.04
C LEU A 334 7.16 -14.92 -27.74
N SER A 335 8.28 -14.52 -27.13
CA SER A 335 9.22 -13.57 -27.73
C SER A 335 9.86 -14.13 -28.99
N GLU A 336 10.25 -15.41 -28.98
CA GLU A 336 10.77 -16.10 -30.17
C GLU A 336 9.72 -16.15 -31.28
N GLU A 337 8.48 -16.57 -30.98
CA GLU A 337 7.40 -16.65 -31.97
C GLU A 337 6.99 -15.28 -32.55
N ILE A 338 7.06 -14.20 -31.76
CA ILE A 338 6.86 -12.83 -32.24
C ILE A 338 8.00 -12.43 -33.21
N LEU A 339 9.26 -12.74 -32.88
CA LEU A 339 10.40 -12.41 -33.74
C LEU A 339 10.42 -13.20 -35.05
N GLU A 340 9.91 -14.44 -35.04
CA GLU A 340 9.68 -15.25 -36.23
C GLU A 340 8.52 -14.73 -37.10
N GLY A 341 7.72 -13.78 -36.59
CA GLY A 341 6.58 -13.19 -37.29
C GLY A 341 5.31 -14.02 -37.22
N LYS A 342 5.22 -15.02 -36.33
CA LYS A 342 4.02 -15.84 -36.11
C LYS A 342 2.89 -15.01 -35.47
N TRP A 343 3.24 -14.10 -34.56
CA TRP A 343 2.31 -13.17 -33.92
C TRP A 343 2.54 -11.75 -34.40
N THR A 344 1.46 -11.05 -34.77
CA THR A 344 1.53 -9.69 -35.32
C THR A 344 0.45 -8.81 -34.71
N ALA A 345 0.47 -7.51 -34.99
CA ALA A 345 -0.58 -6.60 -34.54
C ALA A 345 -1.97 -7.09 -34.96
N GLY A 346 -2.89 -7.20 -34.00
CA GLY A 346 -4.21 -7.82 -34.13
C GLY A 346 -4.29 -9.23 -33.55
N SER A 347 -3.15 -9.89 -33.26
CA SER A 347 -3.14 -11.25 -32.73
C SER A 347 -3.67 -11.31 -31.29
N ILE A 348 -4.51 -12.32 -31.05
CA ILE A 348 -4.90 -12.76 -29.71
C ILE A 348 -4.28 -14.14 -29.54
N VAL A 349 -3.43 -14.28 -28.52
CA VAL A 349 -2.71 -15.52 -28.24
C VAL A 349 -3.47 -16.25 -27.14
N GLU A 350 -4.04 -17.40 -27.47
CA GLU A 350 -4.58 -18.33 -26.49
C GLU A 350 -3.50 -19.32 -26.07
N VAL A 351 -3.32 -19.45 -24.76
CA VAL A 351 -2.28 -20.30 -24.16
C VAL A 351 -2.97 -21.39 -23.37
N ASP A 352 -2.70 -22.64 -23.75
CA ASP A 352 -3.19 -23.84 -23.08
C ASP A 352 -2.05 -24.75 -22.64
N ALA A 353 -2.35 -25.77 -21.83
CA ALA A 353 -1.38 -26.78 -21.40
C ALA A 353 -1.73 -28.16 -21.98
N VAL A 354 -0.84 -28.72 -22.80
CA VAL A 354 -0.99 -30.05 -23.41
C VAL A 354 0.27 -30.86 -23.13
N ASP A 355 0.11 -32.10 -22.67
CA ASP A 355 1.22 -33.03 -22.38
C ASP A 355 2.32 -32.47 -21.43
N GLY A 356 1.97 -31.50 -20.59
CA GLY A 356 2.89 -30.85 -19.65
C GLY A 356 3.68 -29.69 -20.24
N GLU A 357 3.38 -29.25 -21.45
CA GLU A 357 3.98 -28.09 -22.12
C GLU A 357 2.92 -27.02 -22.42
N LEU A 358 3.34 -25.76 -22.48
CA LEU A 358 2.47 -24.66 -22.91
C LEU A 358 2.39 -24.62 -24.44
N VAL A 359 1.18 -24.52 -24.97
CA VAL A 359 0.90 -24.43 -26.39
C VAL A 359 0.24 -23.10 -26.70
N PHE A 360 0.73 -22.43 -27.74
CA PHE A 360 0.26 -21.12 -28.19
C PHE A 360 -0.58 -21.29 -29.46
N ALA A 361 -1.84 -20.88 -29.39
CA ALA A 361 -2.81 -20.95 -30.47
C ALA A 361 -3.39 -19.57 -30.79
N GLN A 362 -3.86 -19.39 -32.03
CA GLN A 362 -4.56 -18.17 -32.41
C GLN A 362 -5.93 -18.17 -31.72
N GLY A 363 -6.09 -17.26 -30.77
CA GLY A 363 -7.35 -17.01 -30.10
C GLY A 363 -8.33 -16.19 -30.93
N SER A 364 -9.56 -16.15 -30.45
CA SER A 364 -10.63 -15.33 -31.03
C SER A 364 -11.10 -14.26 -30.04
N GLY A 365 -11.50 -13.09 -30.54
CA GLY A 365 -12.02 -12.01 -29.71
C GLY A 365 -11.54 -10.63 -30.14
N GLU A 366 -11.63 -9.68 -29.22
CA GLU A 366 -11.11 -8.31 -29.38
C GLU A 366 -9.96 -8.08 -28.39
N ILE A 367 -9.00 -7.25 -28.79
CA ILE A 367 -7.94 -6.81 -27.90
C ILE A 367 -8.58 -5.91 -26.85
N PRO A 368 -8.57 -6.30 -25.56
CA PRO A 368 -9.21 -5.52 -24.53
C PRO A 368 -8.49 -4.18 -24.37
N ALA A 369 -9.20 -3.17 -23.88
CA ALA A 369 -8.54 -1.97 -23.41
C ALA A 369 -7.51 -2.37 -22.32
N PRO A 370 -6.32 -1.73 -22.29
CA PRO A 370 -5.34 -2.01 -21.26
C PRO A 370 -6.02 -1.81 -19.91
N ARG A 371 -5.68 -2.67 -18.93
CA ARG A 371 -6.18 -2.43 -17.57
C ARG A 371 -5.75 -1.02 -17.23
N LYS A 372 -6.70 -0.17 -16.84
CA LYS A 372 -6.31 1.06 -16.19
C LYS A 372 -5.63 0.57 -14.91
N ARG A 373 -4.30 0.64 -14.85
CA ARG A 373 -3.61 0.90 -13.58
C ARG A 373 -3.99 2.31 -13.16
N ASP A 374 -5.29 2.55 -13.02
CA ASP A 374 -5.79 3.63 -12.20
C ASP A 374 -5.33 3.17 -10.84
N SER A 375 -4.25 3.78 -10.35
CA SER A 375 -3.82 3.66 -8.96
C SER A 375 -5.08 3.51 -8.13
N ILE A 376 -5.13 2.55 -7.23
CA ILE A 376 -6.21 2.35 -6.25
C ILE A 376 -6.90 3.67 -5.81
N ALA A 377 -6.09 4.73 -5.69
CA ALA A 377 -6.48 6.12 -5.50
C ALA A 377 -7.50 6.72 -6.50
N ARG A 378 -7.29 6.51 -7.80
CA ARG A 378 -8.04 7.11 -8.92
C ARG A 378 -9.36 6.40 -9.18
N GLU A 379 -9.45 5.08 -8.98
CA GLU A 379 -10.75 4.40 -8.94
C GLU A 379 -11.58 4.84 -7.73
N ALA A 380 -10.94 5.05 -6.57
CA ALA A 380 -11.60 5.67 -5.42
C ALA A 380 -12.07 7.11 -5.75
N GLU A 381 -11.27 7.94 -6.44
CA GLU A 381 -11.66 9.28 -6.90
C GLU A 381 -12.76 9.28 -7.99
N LEU A 382 -12.74 8.31 -8.92
CA LEU A 382 -13.73 8.18 -9.99
C LEU A 382 -15.10 7.74 -9.47
N LEU A 383 -15.14 6.93 -8.41
CA LEU A 383 -16.39 6.59 -7.73
C LEU A 383 -17.01 7.79 -7.02
N LEU A 384 -16.17 8.71 -6.53
CA LEU A 384 -16.61 9.95 -5.86
C LEU A 384 -17.17 10.99 -6.82
N THR A 385 -16.68 11.04 -8.06
CA THR A 385 -17.18 11.99 -9.08
C THR A 385 -18.53 11.60 -9.68
N ASN A 386 -18.94 10.33 -9.57
CA ASN A 386 -20.25 9.86 -10.02
C ASN A 386 -21.39 10.09 -9.00
N PHE A 387 -21.09 10.63 -7.81
CA PHE A 387 -22.11 11.06 -6.86
C PHE A 387 -22.46 12.53 -7.10
N ASP A 388 -23.67 12.75 -7.61
CA ASP A 388 -24.24 14.06 -7.86
C ASP A 388 -24.34 14.88 -6.56
N LEU A 389 -23.48 15.90 -6.43
CA LEU A 389 -23.46 16.88 -5.34
C LEU A 389 -24.69 17.83 -5.34
N GLY A 390 -25.68 17.60 -6.20
CA GLY A 390 -26.85 18.47 -6.39
C GLY A 390 -27.97 18.36 -5.36
N HIS A 391 -27.99 17.36 -4.46
CA HIS A 391 -29.14 17.11 -3.58
C HIS A 391 -28.80 17.02 -2.09
N ALA A 392 -28.17 18.06 -1.56
CA ALA A 392 -28.13 18.30 -0.11
C ALA A 392 -28.18 19.79 0.26
N SER A 393 -29.13 20.55 -0.31
CA SER A 393 -29.47 21.89 0.21
C SER A 393 -30.91 22.30 -0.11
N SER A 394 -31.89 21.65 0.51
CA SER A 394 -33.24 22.24 0.63
C SER A 394 -33.92 21.76 1.91
N GLY A 395 -33.79 22.57 2.98
CA GLY A 395 -34.39 22.31 4.28
C GLY A 395 -34.24 23.44 5.30
N ALA A 396 -34.69 24.65 4.93
CA ALA A 396 -35.18 25.79 5.73
C ALA A 396 -34.46 26.26 7.04
N PRO A 397 -34.24 27.59 7.19
CA PRO A 397 -34.27 28.26 8.50
C PRO A 397 -35.60 29.01 8.68
N GLY A 398 -36.43 28.56 9.62
CA GLY A 398 -37.68 29.23 10.02
C GLY A 398 -37.61 29.68 11.48
N GLY A 399 -36.80 30.69 11.79
CA GLY A 399 -36.70 31.30 13.11
C GLY A 399 -36.98 32.79 13.05
N GLY A 400 -38.27 33.15 12.93
CA GLY A 400 -38.73 34.54 12.95
C GLY A 400 -38.77 35.10 14.36
N ALA A 401 -37.90 36.08 14.64
CA ALA A 401 -38.03 36.97 15.77
C ALA A 401 -39.15 38.00 15.51
N ALA A 402 -40.07 38.15 16.46
CA ALA A 402 -41.01 39.26 16.51
C ALA A 402 -40.86 39.98 17.86
N GLY A 403 -40.26 41.17 17.82
CA GLY A 403 -40.40 42.20 18.86
C GLY A 403 -41.70 42.98 18.64
N GLY A 404 -42.35 43.38 19.73
CA GLY A 404 -43.64 44.07 19.72
C GLY A 404 -43.57 45.61 19.60
N ALA A 405 -44.74 46.21 19.37
CA ALA A 405 -45.21 47.48 19.92
C ALA A 405 -46.67 47.79 19.45
N ALA A 406 -47.50 48.27 20.40
CA ALA A 406 -48.80 49.00 20.28
C ALA A 406 -49.98 48.26 19.58
N ASP A 407 -51.20 48.20 20.11
CA ASP A 407 -51.97 48.98 21.11
C ASP A 407 -52.49 48.15 22.30
#